data_AF-A0A8T2JBM8-F1
#
_entry.id   AF-A0A8T2JBM8-F1
#
_cell.length_a   1.000
_cell.length_b   1.000
_cell.length_c   1.000
_cell.angle_alpha   90.00
_cell.angle_beta   90.00
_cell.angle_gamma   90.00
#
_symmetry.space_group_name_H-M   'P 1'
#
loop_
_entity.id
_entity.type
_entity.pdbx_description
1 polymer ?
#
loop_
_entity_poly.entity_id
_entity_poly.type
_entity_poly.pdbx_seq_one_letter_code
_entity_poly.pdbx_strand_id
1 'polypeptide(L)'
;MIIEQNQKEMMYLQNVLLAMEQNIVESENEAKLKFQSMRDEIKNKSLEEKHALRIMLEIRVEDLWKQVQLAFKNYTESTEDNKIAFEALKAKDEKSAQEIETQMKKFQKIQDSMSFLKNRIARHARDNEEQNRRLRADKEVVYKQFQKLKCQMKKERAAKRSNLASLTVQSNATMKALQKIIDKGESILRKAEMCRRVETEEEKVLPFYPTSLSKEEIEKAEKNSMEKPSEELALLMQDYKALDQFWKRYNKVLLESSALEHEKAVLTNGNQKLRLLLKQYLDGISVSNEVLSQQNSLLILNSRNPHQKNVPSVPVTDTRVQRPIYNVIEAAHVVSHTL
;
A
#
# COMPACT_ATOMS: atom_id res chain seq x y z
N MET A 1 -186.61 -0.84 -103.17
CA MET A 1 -185.64 -1.79 -103.76
C MET A 1 -184.24 -1.22 -104.05
N ILE A 2 -183.97 0.08 -103.86
CA ILE A 2 -182.59 0.65 -104.00
C ILE A 2 -181.89 0.83 -102.63
N ILE A 3 -182.65 0.86 -101.53
CA ILE A 3 -182.12 1.17 -100.18
C ILE A 3 -181.45 -0.06 -99.50
N GLU A 4 -181.93 -1.28 -99.75
CA GLU A 4 -181.34 -2.51 -99.17
C GLU A 4 -179.97 -2.89 -99.75
N GLN A 5 -179.70 -2.55 -101.01
CA GLN A 5 -178.42 -2.84 -101.65
C GLN A 5 -177.30 -1.96 -101.06
N ASN A 6 -177.61 -0.69 -100.77
CA ASN A 6 -176.66 0.30 -100.28
C ASN A 6 -176.22 0.02 -98.82
N GLN A 7 -177.11 -0.53 -97.98
CA GLN A 7 -176.77 -0.92 -96.61
C GLN A 7 -175.83 -2.14 -96.55
N LYS A 8 -175.97 -3.10 -97.48
CA LYS A 8 -175.07 -4.26 -97.56
C LYS A 8 -173.65 -3.86 -97.99
N GLU A 9 -173.52 -2.93 -98.94
CA GLU A 9 -172.20 -2.45 -99.38
C GLU A 9 -171.47 -1.65 -98.29
N MET A 10 -172.20 -0.81 -97.53
CA MET A 10 -171.61 -0.04 -96.43
C MET A 10 -171.12 -0.93 -95.29
N MET A 11 -171.87 -1.98 -94.94
CA MET A 11 -171.50 -2.94 -93.89
C MET A 11 -170.34 -3.84 -94.31
N TYR A 12 -170.22 -4.18 -95.60
CA TYR A 12 -169.06 -4.91 -96.14
C TYR A 12 -167.78 -4.05 -96.10
N LEU A 13 -167.85 -2.79 -96.56
CA LEU A 13 -166.71 -1.87 -96.53
C LEU A 13 -166.25 -1.58 -95.10
N GLN A 14 -167.16 -1.43 -94.14
CA GLN A 14 -166.81 -1.20 -92.74
C GLN A 14 -166.14 -2.42 -92.08
N ASN A 15 -166.56 -3.63 -92.42
CA ASN A 15 -165.91 -4.87 -91.97
C ASN A 15 -164.51 -5.05 -92.58
N VAL A 16 -164.32 -4.71 -93.86
CA VAL A 16 -163.00 -4.74 -94.50
C VAL A 16 -162.06 -3.70 -93.89
N LEU A 17 -162.56 -2.51 -93.57
CA LEU A 17 -161.77 -1.44 -92.96
C LEU A 17 -161.34 -1.78 -91.52
N LEU A 18 -162.24 -2.35 -90.72
CA LEU A 18 -161.92 -2.89 -89.39
C LEU A 18 -160.90 -4.04 -89.45
N ALA A 19 -161.05 -4.96 -90.40
CA ALA A 19 -160.09 -6.03 -90.61
C ALA A 19 -158.71 -5.50 -91.06
N MET A 20 -158.69 -4.45 -91.88
CA MET A 20 -157.46 -3.80 -92.33
C MET A 20 -156.79 -3.01 -91.21
N GLU A 21 -157.53 -2.26 -90.39
CA GLU A 21 -157.01 -1.60 -89.18
C GLU A 21 -156.46 -2.61 -88.18
N GLN A 22 -157.16 -3.72 -87.97
CA GLN A 22 -156.69 -4.76 -87.06
C GLN A 22 -155.40 -5.42 -87.58
N ASN A 23 -155.29 -5.63 -88.90
CA ASN A 23 -154.08 -6.17 -89.52
C ASN A 23 -152.91 -5.16 -89.49
N ILE A 24 -153.18 -3.86 -89.63
CA ILE A 24 -152.15 -2.82 -89.48
C ILE A 24 -151.67 -2.75 -88.02
N VAL A 25 -152.58 -2.81 -87.04
CA VAL A 25 -152.24 -2.83 -85.61
C VAL A 25 -151.49 -4.10 -85.23
N GLU A 26 -151.90 -5.26 -85.75
CA GLU A 26 -151.18 -6.53 -85.58
C GLU A 26 -149.79 -6.45 -86.22
N SER A 27 -149.65 -5.93 -87.44
CA SER A 27 -148.37 -5.73 -88.09
C SER A 27 -147.47 -4.73 -87.36
N GLU A 28 -148.00 -3.64 -86.80
CA GLU A 28 -147.25 -2.69 -85.99
C GLU A 28 -146.81 -3.30 -84.65
N ASN A 29 -147.69 -4.06 -83.99
CA ASN A 29 -147.36 -4.74 -82.75
C ASN A 29 -146.33 -5.83 -82.98
N GLU A 30 -146.43 -6.57 -84.08
CA GLU A 30 -145.42 -7.55 -84.48
C GLU A 30 -144.08 -6.87 -84.79
N ALA A 31 -144.08 -5.71 -85.46
CA ALA A 31 -142.88 -4.92 -85.70
C ALA A 31 -142.25 -4.38 -84.39
N LYS A 32 -143.07 -3.90 -83.45
CA LYS A 32 -142.62 -3.43 -82.13
C LYS A 32 -142.05 -4.57 -81.28
N LEU A 33 -142.71 -5.73 -81.28
CA LEU A 33 -142.23 -6.93 -80.58
C LEU A 33 -140.92 -7.44 -81.20
N LYS A 34 -140.82 -7.49 -82.52
CA LYS A 34 -139.58 -7.83 -83.23
C LYS A 34 -138.46 -6.85 -82.91
N PHE A 35 -138.74 -5.54 -82.87
CA PHE A 35 -137.75 -4.53 -82.52
C PHE A 35 -137.31 -4.63 -81.05
N GLN A 36 -138.25 -4.84 -80.11
CA GLN A 36 -137.92 -5.06 -78.70
C GLN A 36 -137.11 -6.34 -78.50
N SER A 37 -137.48 -7.43 -79.16
CA SER A 37 -136.74 -8.69 -79.16
C SER A 37 -135.31 -8.48 -79.68
N MET A 38 -135.15 -7.85 -80.84
CA MET A 38 -133.83 -7.59 -81.43
C MET A 38 -132.99 -6.67 -80.54
N ARG A 39 -133.60 -5.66 -79.92
CA ARG A 39 -132.92 -4.76 -78.97
C ARG A 39 -132.44 -5.50 -77.73
N ASP A 40 -133.30 -6.34 -77.16
CA ASP A 40 -132.97 -7.08 -75.95
C ASP A 40 -131.96 -8.20 -76.25
N GLU A 41 -131.99 -8.78 -77.44
CA GLU A 41 -130.99 -9.72 -77.94
C GLU A 41 -129.62 -9.05 -78.14
N ILE A 42 -129.57 -7.86 -78.76
CA ILE A 42 -128.33 -7.06 -78.87
C ILE A 42 -127.80 -6.68 -77.50
N LYS A 43 -128.69 -6.29 -76.57
CA LYS A 43 -128.31 -5.91 -75.21
C LYS A 43 -127.77 -7.10 -74.43
N ASN A 44 -128.42 -8.26 -74.51
CA ASN A 44 -127.96 -9.50 -73.87
C ASN A 44 -126.64 -9.95 -74.46
N LYS A 45 -126.49 -9.95 -75.78
CA LYS A 45 -125.23 -10.28 -76.45
C LYS A 45 -124.09 -9.36 -76.02
N SER A 46 -124.34 -8.06 -75.92
CA SER A 46 -123.34 -7.10 -75.42
C SER A 46 -123.00 -7.33 -73.93
N LEU A 47 -123.97 -7.69 -73.10
CA LEU A 47 -123.74 -8.05 -71.70
C LEU A 47 -122.93 -9.34 -71.57
N GLU A 48 -123.24 -10.36 -72.38
CA GLU A 48 -122.54 -11.63 -72.45
C GLU A 48 -121.10 -11.44 -72.92
N GLU A 49 -120.86 -10.66 -73.98
CA GLU A 49 -119.51 -10.32 -74.47
C GLU A 49 -118.70 -9.56 -73.41
N LYS A 50 -119.32 -8.61 -72.71
CA LYS A 50 -118.68 -7.88 -71.60
C LYS A 50 -118.37 -8.79 -70.42
N HIS A 51 -119.27 -9.71 -70.07
CA HIS A 51 -119.03 -10.70 -69.03
C HIS A 51 -117.94 -11.69 -69.42
N ALA A 52 -117.93 -12.18 -70.67
CA ALA A 52 -116.91 -13.07 -71.20
C ALA A 52 -115.53 -12.40 -71.21
N LEU A 53 -115.44 -11.14 -71.66
CA LEU A 53 -114.19 -10.36 -71.63
C LEU A 53 -113.70 -10.13 -70.21
N ARG A 54 -114.59 -9.82 -69.27
CA ARG A 54 -114.24 -9.66 -67.85
C ARG A 54 -113.68 -10.95 -67.27
N ILE A 55 -114.35 -12.07 -67.50
CA ILE A 55 -113.89 -13.39 -67.03
C ILE A 55 -112.53 -13.72 -67.66
N MET A 56 -112.33 -13.48 -68.96
CA MET A 56 -111.03 -13.71 -69.60
C MET A 56 -109.93 -12.81 -69.03
N LEU A 57 -110.22 -11.54 -68.75
CA LEU A 57 -109.26 -10.61 -68.15
C LEU A 57 -108.94 -10.98 -66.70
N GLU A 58 -109.94 -11.38 -65.91
CA GLU A 58 -109.77 -11.89 -64.55
C GLU A 58 -108.88 -13.14 -64.57
N ILE A 59 -109.16 -14.12 -65.44
CA ILE A 59 -108.32 -15.32 -65.63
C ILE A 59 -106.89 -14.91 -66.03
N ARG A 60 -106.72 -13.95 -66.94
CA ARG A 60 -105.39 -13.51 -67.39
C ARG A 60 -104.60 -12.82 -66.28
N VAL A 61 -105.26 -12.00 -65.46
CA VAL A 61 -104.64 -11.36 -64.29
C VAL A 61 -104.25 -12.41 -63.25
N GLU A 62 -105.12 -13.39 -63.01
CA GLU A 62 -104.85 -14.51 -62.10
C GLU A 62 -103.65 -15.35 -62.56
N ASP A 63 -103.55 -15.63 -63.86
CA ASP A 63 -102.42 -16.36 -64.45
C ASP A 63 -101.11 -15.57 -64.37
N LEU A 64 -101.15 -14.26 -64.67
CA LEU A 64 -99.98 -13.40 -64.53
C LEU A 64 -99.55 -13.29 -63.06
N TRP A 65 -100.50 -13.19 -62.14
CA TRP A 65 -100.23 -13.17 -60.71
C TRP A 65 -99.55 -14.47 -60.26
N LYS A 66 -100.09 -15.63 -60.69
CA LYS A 66 -99.46 -16.95 -60.42
C LYS A 66 -98.06 -17.04 -61.00
N GLN A 67 -97.82 -16.52 -62.21
CA GLN A 67 -96.49 -16.51 -62.83
C GLN A 67 -95.50 -15.64 -62.06
N VAL A 68 -95.92 -14.45 -61.62
CA VAL A 68 -95.10 -13.57 -60.77
C VAL A 68 -94.79 -14.24 -59.44
N GLN A 69 -95.78 -14.86 -58.82
CA GLN A 69 -95.63 -15.56 -57.55
C GLN A 69 -94.70 -16.77 -57.66
N LEU A 70 -94.79 -17.51 -58.77
CA LEU A 70 -93.90 -18.63 -59.09
C LEU A 70 -92.47 -18.16 -59.37
N ALA A 71 -92.30 -17.08 -60.16
CA ALA A 71 -90.98 -16.51 -60.43
C ALA A 71 -90.33 -15.97 -59.16
N PHE A 72 -91.10 -15.31 -58.29
CA PHE A 72 -90.63 -14.84 -56.99
C PHE A 72 -90.22 -16.01 -56.09
N LYS A 73 -91.05 -17.06 -56.02
CA LYS A 73 -90.73 -18.26 -55.24
C LYS A 73 -89.45 -18.93 -55.75
N ASN A 74 -89.32 -19.13 -57.06
CA ASN A 74 -88.14 -19.74 -57.67
C ASN A 74 -86.87 -18.89 -57.46
N TYR A 75 -86.97 -17.57 -57.56
CA TYR A 75 -85.84 -16.67 -57.28
C TYR A 75 -85.41 -16.75 -55.82
N THR A 76 -86.38 -16.75 -54.91
CA THR A 76 -86.13 -16.85 -53.46
C THR A 76 -85.47 -18.18 -53.15
N GLU A 77 -86.04 -19.31 -53.60
CA GLU A 77 -85.46 -20.64 -53.40
C GLU A 77 -84.07 -20.77 -54.01
N SER A 78 -83.84 -20.22 -55.22
CA SER A 78 -82.53 -20.29 -55.88
C SER A 78 -81.45 -19.39 -55.24
N THR A 79 -81.84 -18.36 -54.48
CA THR A 79 -80.88 -17.41 -53.88
C THR A 79 -80.74 -17.57 -52.37
N GLU A 80 -81.66 -18.25 -51.71
CA GLU A 80 -81.66 -18.43 -50.25
C GLU A 80 -80.40 -19.19 -49.78
N ASP A 81 -80.03 -20.28 -50.44
CA ASP A 81 -78.81 -21.03 -50.10
C ASP A 81 -77.54 -20.17 -50.23
N ASN A 82 -77.47 -19.36 -51.29
CA ASN A 82 -76.37 -18.43 -51.51
C ASN A 82 -76.35 -17.31 -50.46
N LYS A 83 -77.52 -16.83 -50.05
CA LYS A 83 -77.67 -15.80 -49.01
C LYS A 83 -77.24 -16.34 -47.64
N ILE A 84 -77.68 -17.54 -47.27
CA ILE A 84 -77.27 -18.22 -46.03
C ILE A 84 -75.75 -18.45 -46.04
N ALA A 85 -75.19 -18.93 -47.15
CA ALA A 85 -73.74 -19.15 -47.29
C ALA A 85 -72.96 -17.82 -47.14
N PHE A 86 -73.43 -16.74 -47.76
CA PHE A 86 -72.83 -15.42 -47.63
C PHE A 86 -72.90 -14.89 -46.20
N GLU A 87 -74.05 -15.00 -45.53
CA GLU A 87 -74.19 -14.58 -44.13
C GLU A 87 -73.27 -15.38 -43.20
N ALA A 88 -73.13 -16.69 -43.43
CA ALA A 88 -72.21 -17.55 -42.69
C ALA A 88 -70.74 -17.14 -42.90
N LEU A 89 -70.33 -16.87 -44.15
CA LEU A 89 -68.99 -16.39 -44.46
C LEU A 89 -68.73 -15.01 -43.83
N LYS A 90 -69.68 -14.08 -43.95
CA LYS A 90 -69.59 -12.74 -43.36
C LYS A 90 -69.41 -12.81 -41.85
N ALA A 91 -70.19 -13.65 -41.16
CA ALA A 91 -70.06 -13.84 -39.72
C ALA A 91 -68.69 -14.44 -39.34
N LYS A 92 -68.13 -15.33 -40.18
CA LYS A 92 -66.80 -15.89 -39.96
C LYS A 92 -65.69 -14.86 -40.19
N ASP A 93 -65.81 -14.04 -41.22
CA ASP A 93 -64.88 -12.95 -41.52
C ASP A 93 -64.88 -11.91 -40.40
N GLU A 94 -66.05 -11.54 -39.88
CA GLU A 94 -66.17 -10.60 -38.78
C GLU A 94 -65.52 -11.13 -37.49
N LYS A 95 -65.74 -12.42 -37.17
CA LYS A 95 -65.03 -13.08 -36.05
C LYS A 95 -63.52 -13.11 -36.26
N SER A 96 -63.08 -13.46 -37.48
CA SER A 96 -61.65 -13.51 -37.81
C SER A 96 -61.01 -12.13 -37.74
N ALA A 97 -61.69 -11.07 -38.19
CA ALA A 97 -61.23 -9.69 -38.10
C ALA A 97 -61.07 -9.24 -36.64
N GLN A 98 -62.05 -9.55 -35.78
CA GLN A 98 -61.96 -9.28 -34.35
C GLN A 98 -60.80 -10.04 -33.70
N GLU A 99 -60.60 -11.31 -34.03
CA GLU A 99 -59.47 -12.10 -33.55
C GLU A 99 -58.13 -11.50 -33.99
N ILE A 100 -57.98 -11.14 -35.26
CA ILE A 100 -56.78 -10.48 -35.79
C ILE A 100 -56.50 -9.18 -35.04
N GLU A 101 -57.52 -8.35 -34.78
CA GLU A 101 -57.35 -7.09 -34.06
C GLU A 101 -56.88 -7.33 -32.61
N THR A 102 -57.49 -8.29 -31.90
CA THR A 102 -57.05 -8.62 -30.54
C THR A 102 -55.63 -9.17 -30.50
N GLN A 103 -55.25 -10.00 -31.49
CA GLN A 103 -53.90 -10.54 -31.60
C GLN A 103 -52.89 -9.46 -31.97
N MET A 104 -53.21 -8.54 -32.87
CA MET A 104 -52.35 -7.38 -33.17
C MET A 104 -52.10 -6.52 -31.93
N LYS A 105 -53.14 -6.24 -31.13
CA LYS A 105 -52.98 -5.50 -29.86
C LYS A 105 -52.08 -6.24 -28.87
N LYS A 106 -52.22 -7.58 -28.75
CA LYS A 106 -51.34 -8.40 -27.91
C LYS A 106 -49.90 -8.39 -28.42
N PHE A 107 -49.71 -8.53 -29.74
CA PHE A 107 -48.41 -8.49 -30.38
C PHE A 107 -47.70 -7.16 -30.12
N GLN A 108 -48.41 -6.04 -30.30
CA GLN A 108 -47.86 -4.71 -30.02
C GLN A 108 -47.42 -4.56 -28.56
N LYS A 109 -48.25 -4.98 -27.59
CA LYS A 109 -47.88 -4.94 -26.17
C LYS A 109 -46.63 -5.75 -25.87
N ILE A 110 -46.51 -6.94 -26.46
CA ILE A 110 -45.33 -7.80 -26.29
C ILE A 110 -44.10 -7.13 -26.93
N GLN A 111 -44.24 -6.58 -28.13
CA GLN A 111 -43.17 -5.86 -28.82
C GLN A 111 -42.68 -4.64 -28.03
N ASP A 112 -43.60 -3.85 -27.47
CA ASP A 112 -43.29 -2.72 -26.61
C ASP A 112 -42.56 -3.19 -25.34
N SER A 113 -43.05 -4.26 -24.71
CA SER A 113 -42.38 -4.86 -23.54
C SER A 113 -40.97 -5.37 -23.86
N MET A 114 -40.79 -5.97 -25.04
CA MET A 114 -39.49 -6.48 -25.50
C MET A 114 -38.52 -5.32 -25.75
N SER A 115 -38.99 -4.23 -26.37
CA SER A 115 -38.19 -3.03 -26.60
C SER A 115 -37.80 -2.35 -25.28
N PHE A 116 -38.73 -2.24 -24.33
CA PHE A 116 -38.46 -1.74 -22.99
C PHE A 116 -37.40 -2.57 -22.26
N LEU A 117 -37.55 -3.90 -22.26
CA LEU A 117 -36.59 -4.81 -21.61
C LEU A 117 -35.21 -4.73 -22.27
N LYS A 118 -35.14 -4.67 -23.61
CA LYS A 118 -33.88 -4.47 -24.35
C LYS A 118 -33.19 -3.15 -23.94
N ASN A 119 -33.94 -2.05 -23.86
CA ASN A 119 -33.42 -0.76 -23.43
C ASN A 119 -32.94 -0.79 -21.98
N ARG A 120 -33.67 -1.48 -21.10
CA ARG A 120 -33.29 -1.65 -19.68
C ARG A 120 -32.01 -2.47 -19.54
N ILE A 121 -31.86 -3.55 -20.30
CA ILE A 121 -30.62 -4.35 -20.32
C ILE A 121 -29.45 -3.51 -20.84
N ALA A 122 -29.62 -2.78 -21.94
CA ALA A 122 -28.58 -1.92 -22.49
C ALA A 122 -28.16 -0.80 -21.51
N ARG A 123 -29.10 -0.24 -20.75
CA ARG A 123 -28.81 0.73 -19.68
C ARG A 123 -28.01 0.08 -18.55
N HIS A 124 -28.46 -1.06 -18.02
CA HIS A 124 -27.73 -1.78 -16.97
C HIS A 124 -26.32 -2.20 -17.41
N ALA A 125 -26.16 -2.61 -18.67
CA ALA A 125 -24.84 -2.96 -19.22
C ALA A 125 -23.89 -1.76 -19.19
N ARG A 126 -24.35 -0.58 -19.64
CA ARG A 126 -23.56 0.66 -19.60
C ARG A 126 -23.23 1.11 -18.18
N ASP A 127 -24.20 1.06 -17.27
CA ASP A 127 -24.00 1.46 -15.88
C ASP A 127 -22.98 0.52 -15.18
N ASN A 128 -23.08 -0.79 -15.43
CA ASN A 128 -22.14 -1.78 -14.90
C ASN A 128 -20.72 -1.61 -15.47
N GLU A 129 -20.60 -1.28 -16.76
CA GLU A 129 -19.31 -1.03 -17.40
C GLU A 129 -18.61 0.20 -16.81
N GLU A 130 -19.36 1.28 -16.60
CA GLU A 130 -18.85 2.51 -15.98
C GLU A 130 -18.47 2.29 -14.51
N GLN A 131 -19.29 1.56 -13.73
CA GLN A 131 -18.94 1.19 -12.36
C GLN A 131 -17.66 0.33 -12.30
N ASN A 132 -17.55 -0.67 -13.17
CA ASN A 132 -16.35 -1.50 -13.25
C ASN A 132 -15.11 -0.68 -13.64
N ARG A 133 -15.26 0.28 -14.56
CA ARG A 133 -14.17 1.19 -14.94
C ARG A 133 -13.71 2.04 -13.76
N ARG A 134 -14.64 2.61 -12.97
CA ARG A 134 -14.33 3.38 -11.75
C ARG A 134 -13.61 2.52 -10.71
N LEU A 135 -14.14 1.34 -10.41
CA LEU A 135 -13.50 0.41 -9.48
C LEU A 135 -12.08 0.00 -9.90
N ARG A 136 -11.84 -0.19 -11.21
CA ARG A 136 -10.48 -0.44 -11.72
C ARG A 136 -9.56 0.76 -11.52
N ALA A 137 -10.04 1.98 -11.77
CA ALA A 137 -9.27 3.20 -11.56
C ALA A 137 -8.91 3.39 -10.07
N ASP A 138 -9.88 3.21 -9.17
CA ASP A 138 -9.66 3.32 -7.72
C ASP A 138 -8.68 2.25 -7.22
N LYS A 139 -8.83 1.00 -7.68
CA LYS A 139 -7.89 -0.09 -7.40
C LYS A 139 -6.47 0.29 -7.82
N GLU A 140 -6.29 0.88 -8.99
CA GLU A 140 -4.98 1.28 -9.51
C GLU A 140 -4.35 2.40 -8.66
N VAL A 141 -5.16 3.38 -8.22
CA VAL A 141 -4.70 4.46 -7.33
C VAL A 141 -4.24 3.88 -5.99
N VAL A 142 -5.05 3.04 -5.37
CA VAL A 142 -4.70 2.37 -4.09
C VAL A 142 -3.47 1.50 -4.26
N TYR A 143 -3.34 0.79 -5.38
CA TYR A 143 -2.18 -0.05 -5.67
C TYR A 143 -0.89 0.77 -5.80
N LYS A 144 -0.92 1.92 -6.47
CA LYS A 144 0.22 2.85 -6.55
C LYS A 144 0.61 3.38 -5.17
N GLN A 145 -0.36 3.76 -4.35
CA GLN A 145 -0.11 4.20 -2.97
C GLN A 145 0.52 3.08 -2.14
N PHE A 146 0.02 1.85 -2.26
CA PHE A 146 0.57 0.67 -1.60
C PHE A 146 2.02 0.41 -2.03
N GLN A 147 2.33 0.48 -3.33
CA GLN A 147 3.70 0.31 -3.82
C GLN A 147 4.64 1.39 -3.27
N LYS A 148 4.20 2.66 -3.25
CA LYS A 148 4.96 3.78 -2.69
C LYS A 148 5.27 3.54 -1.21
N LEU A 149 4.26 3.17 -0.43
CA LEU A 149 4.40 2.87 1.00
C LEU A 149 5.32 1.66 1.23
N LYS A 150 5.20 0.60 0.42
CA LYS A 150 6.06 -0.59 0.50
C LYS A 150 7.52 -0.23 0.21
N CYS A 151 7.78 0.65 -0.75
CA CYS A 151 9.11 1.15 -1.06
C CYS A 151 9.69 1.99 0.10
N GLN A 152 8.90 2.92 0.64
CA GLN A 152 9.29 3.72 1.80
C GLN A 152 9.61 2.85 3.02
N MET A 153 8.75 1.88 3.34
CA MET A 153 8.97 0.98 4.48
C MET A 153 10.25 0.15 4.31
N LYS A 154 10.56 -0.30 3.09
CA LYS A 154 11.83 -1.00 2.81
C LYS A 154 13.04 -0.09 3.01
N LYS A 155 12.98 1.16 2.52
CA LYS A 155 14.06 2.15 2.69
C LYS A 155 14.31 2.44 4.16
N GLU A 156 13.24 2.71 4.94
CA GLU A 156 13.32 2.96 6.38
C GLU A 156 13.90 1.77 7.15
N ARG A 157 13.47 0.55 6.82
CA ARG A 157 14.04 -0.66 7.44
C ARG A 157 15.53 -0.84 7.12
N ALA A 158 15.93 -0.57 5.87
CA ALA A 158 17.33 -0.65 5.47
C ALA A 158 18.19 0.41 6.18
N ALA A 159 17.71 1.66 6.25
CA ALA A 159 18.37 2.74 6.97
C ALA A 159 18.55 2.42 8.46
N LYS A 160 17.47 1.98 9.13
CA LYS A 160 17.53 1.57 10.54
C LYS A 160 18.50 0.40 10.77
N ARG A 161 18.53 -0.59 9.86
CA ARG A 161 19.48 -1.71 9.94
C ARG A 161 20.93 -1.23 9.77
N SER A 162 21.19 -0.33 8.84
CA SER A 162 22.52 0.27 8.64
C SER A 162 22.97 1.08 9.86
N ASN A 163 22.08 1.91 10.42
CA ASN A 163 22.36 2.71 11.60
C ASN A 163 22.65 1.84 12.82
N LEU A 164 21.86 0.77 13.03
CA LEU A 164 22.11 -0.19 14.09
C LEU A 164 23.48 -0.86 13.93
N ALA A 165 23.82 -1.32 12.73
CA ALA A 165 25.12 -1.93 12.46
C ALA A 165 26.27 -0.95 12.72
N SER A 166 26.15 0.30 12.26
CA SER A 166 27.15 1.34 12.53
C SER A 166 27.31 1.61 14.03
N LEU A 167 26.20 1.76 14.76
CA LEU A 167 26.21 1.99 16.20
C LEU A 167 26.86 0.82 16.95
N THR A 168 26.53 -0.41 16.59
CA THR A 168 27.12 -1.61 17.20
C THR A 168 28.63 -1.68 16.94
N VAL A 169 29.09 -1.38 15.72
CA VAL A 169 30.53 -1.37 15.40
C VAL A 169 31.25 -0.28 16.19
N GLN A 170 30.72 0.95 16.20
CA GLN A 170 31.31 2.07 16.92
C GLN A 170 31.34 1.80 18.43
N SER A 171 30.24 1.32 19.01
CA SER A 171 30.16 0.99 20.44
C SER A 171 31.14 -0.13 20.81
N ASN A 172 31.24 -1.18 20.00
CA ASN A 172 32.23 -2.24 20.27
C ASN A 172 33.67 -1.74 20.14
N ALA A 173 33.94 -0.83 19.20
CA ALA A 173 35.27 -0.22 19.05
C ALA A 173 35.63 0.64 20.27
N THR A 174 34.71 1.47 20.76
CA THR A 174 34.93 2.29 21.96
C THR A 174 35.06 1.43 23.20
N MET A 175 34.23 0.39 23.37
CA MET A 175 34.37 -0.56 24.47
C MET A 175 35.74 -1.24 24.48
N LYS A 176 36.23 -1.70 23.32
CA LYS A 176 37.58 -2.28 23.21
C LYS A 176 38.68 -1.26 23.53
N ALA A 177 38.52 -0.01 23.10
CA ALA A 177 39.49 1.04 23.42
C ALA A 177 39.52 1.35 24.92
N LEU A 178 38.36 1.46 25.56
CA LEU A 178 38.24 1.65 27.00
C LEU A 178 38.80 0.46 27.78
N GLN A 179 38.53 -0.77 27.35
CA GLN A 179 39.11 -1.96 27.96
C GLN A 179 40.64 -1.93 27.92
N LYS A 180 41.24 -1.54 26.79
CA LYS A 180 42.71 -1.37 26.70
C LYS A 180 43.24 -0.32 27.67
N ILE A 181 42.49 0.75 27.95
CA ILE A 181 42.89 1.76 28.94
C ILE A 181 42.82 1.18 30.34
N ILE A 182 41.77 0.43 30.67
CA ILE A 182 41.63 -0.28 31.94
C ILE A 182 42.80 -1.26 32.12
N ASP A 183 43.09 -2.11 31.13
CA ASP A 183 44.17 -3.09 31.19
C ASP A 183 45.54 -2.41 31.41
N LYS A 184 45.78 -1.26 30.75
CA LYS A 184 46.99 -0.45 30.98
C LYS A 184 47.03 0.11 32.40
N GLY A 185 45.93 0.66 32.89
CA GLY A 185 45.80 1.15 34.26
C GLY A 185 46.08 0.07 35.29
N GLU A 186 45.48 -1.11 35.13
CA GLU A 186 45.74 -2.28 35.97
C GLU A 186 47.21 -2.71 35.90
N SER A 187 47.82 -2.74 34.71
CA SER A 187 49.24 -3.09 34.59
C SER A 187 50.14 -2.09 35.30
N ILE A 188 49.83 -0.80 35.27
CA ILE A 188 50.58 0.24 35.99
C ILE A 188 50.42 0.02 37.50
N LEU A 189 49.19 -0.22 37.98
CA LEU A 189 48.93 -0.49 39.40
C LEU A 189 49.66 -1.74 39.89
N ARG A 190 49.63 -2.85 39.14
CA ARG A 190 50.36 -4.08 39.48
C ARG A 190 51.88 -3.84 39.54
N LYS A 191 52.44 -3.07 38.59
CA LYS A 191 53.86 -2.70 38.63
C LYS A 191 54.17 -1.83 39.83
N ALA A 192 53.33 -0.84 40.14
CA ALA A 192 53.47 0.01 41.32
C ALA A 192 53.44 -0.81 42.62
N GLU A 193 52.55 -1.80 42.73
CA GLU A 193 52.49 -2.72 43.87
C GLU A 193 53.76 -3.57 44.00
N MET A 194 54.27 -4.12 42.89
CA MET A 194 55.54 -4.87 42.90
C MET A 194 56.72 -3.98 43.31
N CYS A 195 56.79 -2.75 42.81
CA CYS A 195 57.81 -1.77 43.22
C CYS A 195 57.66 -1.42 44.71
N ARG A 196 56.43 -1.22 45.20
CA ARG A 196 56.18 -0.92 46.61
C ARG A 196 56.66 -2.01 47.56
N ARG A 197 56.70 -3.27 47.12
CA ARG A 197 57.24 -4.37 47.93
C ARG A 197 58.74 -4.23 48.21
N VAL A 198 59.52 -3.65 47.30
CA VAL A 198 60.98 -3.52 47.44
C VAL A 198 61.42 -2.19 48.06
N GLU A 199 60.48 -1.28 48.29
CA GLU A 199 60.74 0.01 48.95
C GLU A 199 60.97 -0.17 50.45
N THR A 200 61.79 0.71 51.02
CA THR A 200 62.03 0.76 52.48
C THR A 200 60.78 1.25 53.23
N GLU A 201 60.66 0.92 54.53
CA GLU A 201 59.50 1.38 55.33
C GLU A 201 59.45 2.92 55.42
N GLU A 202 60.59 3.58 55.46
CA GLU A 202 60.68 5.06 55.43
C GLU A 202 60.06 5.63 54.14
N GLU A 203 60.37 5.03 52.99
CA GLU A 203 59.82 5.44 51.68
C GLU A 203 58.35 5.10 51.50
N LYS A 204 57.83 4.11 52.23
CA LYS A 204 56.40 3.76 52.24
C LYS A 204 55.58 4.73 53.09
N VAL A 205 56.15 5.22 54.19
CA VAL A 205 55.49 6.15 55.13
C VAL A 205 55.62 7.60 54.66
N LEU A 206 56.79 7.99 54.14
CA LEU A 206 57.04 9.32 53.59
C LEU A 206 57.52 9.23 52.12
N PRO A 207 56.63 8.95 51.15
CA PRO A 207 57.01 8.80 49.74
C PRO A 207 57.54 10.08 49.08
N PHE A 208 57.21 11.24 49.65
CA PHE A 208 57.56 12.55 49.11
C PHE A 208 58.45 13.28 50.12
N TYR A 209 59.71 13.48 49.73
CA TYR A 209 60.70 14.14 50.57
C TYR A 209 60.54 15.66 50.52
N PRO A 210 60.75 16.35 51.65
CA PRO A 210 60.82 17.80 51.67
C PRO A 210 61.98 18.25 50.78
N THR A 211 61.72 19.24 49.93
CA THR A 211 62.71 19.81 49.03
C THR A 211 63.88 20.36 49.85
N SER A 212 65.11 19.92 49.55
CA SER A 212 66.33 20.47 50.17
C SER A 212 66.72 21.86 49.63
N LEU A 213 65.97 22.37 48.64
CA LEU A 213 66.18 23.69 48.05
C LEU A 213 65.82 24.79 49.06
N SER A 214 66.64 25.84 49.07
CA SER A 214 66.36 27.07 49.79
C SER A 214 65.12 27.78 49.22
N LYS A 215 64.49 28.65 50.02
CA LYS A 215 63.30 29.41 49.59
C LYS A 215 63.56 30.22 48.31
N GLU A 216 64.77 30.74 48.15
CA GLU A 216 65.19 31.52 46.97
C GLU A 216 65.28 30.67 45.71
N GLU A 217 65.70 29.41 45.83
CA GLU A 217 65.80 28.47 44.71
C GLU A 217 64.44 27.92 44.31
N ILE A 218 63.54 27.71 45.28
CA ILE A 218 62.15 27.34 45.02
C ILE A 218 61.45 28.47 44.26
N GLU A 219 61.60 29.72 44.68
CA GLU A 219 61.04 30.88 43.98
C GLU A 219 61.61 31.05 42.56
N LYS A 220 62.90 30.75 42.33
CA LYS A 220 63.49 30.74 40.98
C LYS A 220 62.93 29.61 40.12
N ALA A 221 62.81 28.39 40.66
CA ALA A 221 62.25 27.25 39.94
C ALA A 221 60.78 27.48 39.57
N GLU A 222 60.00 28.09 40.46
CA GLU A 222 58.62 28.47 40.21
C GLU A 222 58.51 29.56 39.13
N LYS A 223 59.36 30.59 39.17
CA LYS A 223 59.43 31.63 38.12
C LYS A 223 59.80 31.04 36.76
N ASN A 224 60.80 30.14 36.71
CA ASN A 224 61.21 29.47 35.48
C ASN A 224 60.13 28.52 34.94
N SER A 225 59.32 27.89 35.82
CA SER A 225 58.18 27.07 35.39
C SER A 225 57.03 27.91 34.79
N MET A 226 56.96 29.21 35.08
CA MET A 226 55.93 30.13 34.57
C MET A 226 56.36 30.79 33.24
N GLU A 227 57.65 30.74 32.92
CA GLU A 227 58.17 31.19 31.63
C GLU A 227 57.82 30.18 30.53
N LYS A 228 57.41 30.66 29.35
CA LYS A 228 57.07 29.77 28.23
C LYS A 228 58.35 29.08 27.76
N PRO A 229 58.44 27.74 27.81
CA PRO A 229 59.65 27.06 27.43
C PRO A 229 59.90 27.20 25.92
N SER A 230 61.11 27.59 25.54
CA SER A 230 61.52 27.75 24.14
C SER A 230 61.95 26.43 23.47
N GLU A 231 62.23 25.40 24.26
CA GLU A 231 62.73 24.10 23.78
C GLU A 231 61.62 23.03 23.73
N GLU A 232 61.65 22.18 22.70
CA GLU A 232 60.65 21.14 22.45
C GLU A 232 60.54 20.11 23.59
N LEU A 233 61.67 19.78 24.22
CA LEU A 233 61.69 18.90 25.40
C LEU A 233 60.97 19.53 26.59
N ALA A 234 61.14 20.83 26.80
CA ALA A 234 60.54 21.52 27.93
C ALA A 234 59.02 21.71 27.76
N LEU A 235 58.53 21.83 26.52
CA LEU A 235 57.10 21.78 26.21
C LEU A 235 56.51 20.39 26.52
N LEU A 236 57.19 19.31 26.10
CA LEU A 236 56.74 17.95 26.42
C LEU A 236 56.75 17.68 27.93
N MET A 237 57.74 18.21 28.66
CA MET A 237 57.81 18.08 30.12
C MET A 237 56.66 18.81 30.85
N GLN A 238 56.01 19.82 30.25
CA GLN A 238 54.82 20.43 30.84
C GLN A 238 53.66 19.44 30.97
N ASP A 239 53.46 18.58 29.97
CA ASP A 239 52.41 17.55 29.99
C ASP A 239 52.64 16.50 31.10
N TYR A 240 53.88 16.35 31.56
CA TYR A 240 54.28 15.43 32.63
C TYR A 240 54.54 16.12 33.97
N LYS A 241 54.13 17.39 34.16
CA LYS A 241 54.33 18.11 35.43
C LYS A 241 53.72 17.38 36.63
N ALA A 242 52.61 16.66 36.43
CA ALA A 242 51.98 15.80 37.45
C ALA A 242 52.86 14.63 37.93
N LEU A 243 53.92 14.29 37.18
CA LEU A 243 54.85 13.19 37.49
C LEU A 243 56.13 13.67 38.22
N ASP A 244 56.23 14.97 38.57
CA ASP A 244 57.41 15.54 39.26
C ASP A 244 57.76 14.78 40.56
N GLN A 245 56.75 14.44 41.36
CA GLN A 245 56.94 13.69 42.60
C GLN A 245 57.48 12.27 42.36
N PHE A 246 57.05 11.62 41.27
CA PHE A 246 57.58 10.31 40.89
C PHE A 246 59.05 10.41 40.48
N TRP A 247 59.44 11.44 39.73
CA TRP A 247 60.83 11.66 39.34
C TRP A 247 61.73 11.97 40.53
N LYS A 248 61.27 12.76 41.50
CA LYS A 248 61.99 12.99 42.76
C LYS A 248 62.28 11.68 43.49
N ARG A 249 61.28 10.80 43.57
CA ARG A 249 61.40 9.48 44.20
C ARG A 249 62.36 8.57 43.43
N TYR A 250 62.25 8.54 42.10
CA TYR A 250 63.13 7.77 41.23
C TYR A 250 64.60 8.21 41.38
N ASN A 251 64.86 9.52 41.34
CA ASN A 251 66.20 10.09 41.44
C ASN A 251 66.83 9.80 42.81
N LYS A 252 66.05 9.83 43.90
CA LYS A 252 66.55 9.43 45.22
C LYS A 252 67.04 7.99 45.23
N VAL A 253 66.21 7.04 44.78
CA VAL A 253 66.58 5.62 44.74
C VAL A 253 67.82 5.40 43.86
N LEU A 254 67.95 6.15 42.76
CA LEU A 254 69.12 6.10 41.90
C LEU A 254 70.40 6.57 42.62
N LEU A 255 70.31 7.67 43.39
CA LEU A 255 71.43 8.17 44.20
C LEU A 255 71.81 7.17 45.31
N GLU A 256 70.83 6.60 46.00
CA GLU A 256 71.06 5.59 47.04
C GLU A 256 71.69 4.32 46.45
N SER A 257 71.19 3.83 45.31
CA SER A 257 71.80 2.70 44.60
C SER A 257 73.25 2.98 44.23
N SER A 258 73.54 4.20 43.75
CA SER A 258 74.91 4.60 43.38
C SER A 258 75.83 4.67 44.61
N ALA A 259 75.33 5.17 45.73
CA ALA A 259 76.06 5.21 46.99
C ALA A 259 76.36 3.80 47.54
N LEU A 260 75.36 2.90 47.52
CA LEU A 260 75.51 1.51 47.92
C LEU A 260 76.51 0.76 47.03
N GLU A 261 76.48 1.02 45.72
CA GLU A 261 77.44 0.43 44.77
C GLU A 261 78.87 0.90 45.06
N HIS A 262 79.04 2.19 45.35
CA HIS A 262 80.33 2.75 45.75
C HIS A 262 80.84 2.12 47.07
N GLU A 263 80.00 2.05 48.10
CA GLU A 263 80.37 1.44 49.39
C GLU A 263 80.73 -0.03 49.23
N LYS A 264 79.94 -0.79 48.46
CA LYS A 264 80.26 -2.19 48.12
C LYS A 264 81.62 -2.30 47.44
N ALA A 265 81.95 -1.40 46.51
CA ALA A 265 83.25 -1.39 45.85
C ALA A 265 84.40 -1.13 46.84
N VAL A 266 84.22 -0.16 47.76
CA VAL A 266 85.19 0.15 48.82
C VAL A 266 85.38 -1.03 49.77
N LEU A 267 84.29 -1.63 50.26
CA LEU A 267 84.33 -2.80 51.15
C LEU A 267 84.95 -4.02 50.45
N THR A 268 84.68 -4.23 49.17
CA THR A 268 85.26 -5.33 48.39
C THR A 268 86.77 -5.14 48.24
N ASN A 269 87.23 -3.93 47.92
CA ASN A 269 88.65 -3.60 47.85
C ASN A 269 89.33 -3.73 49.24
N GLY A 270 88.67 -3.26 50.30
CA GLY A 270 89.14 -3.44 51.67
C GLY A 270 89.27 -4.92 52.05
N ASN A 271 88.28 -5.75 51.71
CA ASN A 271 88.31 -7.19 51.95
C ASN A 271 89.46 -7.86 51.17
N GLN A 272 89.68 -7.48 49.91
CA GLN A 272 90.81 -7.94 49.12
C GLN A 272 92.14 -7.58 49.79
N LYS A 273 92.31 -6.34 50.25
CA LYS A 273 93.50 -5.90 50.99
C LYS A 273 93.72 -6.68 52.28
N LEU A 274 92.66 -6.90 53.07
CA LEU A 274 92.74 -7.68 54.31
C LEU A 274 93.10 -9.14 54.04
N ARG A 275 92.56 -9.75 52.97
CA ARG A 275 92.94 -11.10 52.53
C ARG A 275 94.42 -11.16 52.12
N LEU A 276 94.93 -10.13 51.44
CA LEU A 276 96.35 -10.02 51.10
C LEU A 276 97.24 -9.87 52.35
N LEU A 277 96.86 -9.00 53.29
CA LEU A 277 97.56 -8.83 54.58
C LEU A 277 97.56 -10.12 55.41
N LEU A 278 96.43 -10.83 55.45
CA LEU A 278 96.32 -12.12 56.13
C LEU A 278 97.21 -13.16 55.44
N LYS A 279 97.22 -13.21 54.10
CA LYS A 279 98.14 -14.06 53.35
C LYS A 279 99.58 -13.75 53.74
N GLN A 280 99.98 -12.48 53.73
CA GLN A 280 101.32 -12.03 54.11
C GLN A 280 101.69 -12.39 55.56
N TYR A 281 100.75 -12.28 56.51
CA TYR A 281 100.98 -12.66 57.91
C TYR A 281 101.16 -14.18 58.07
N LEU A 282 100.32 -14.98 57.39
CA LEU A 282 100.45 -16.44 57.37
C LEU A 282 101.76 -16.87 56.72
N ASP A 283 102.15 -16.24 55.62
CA ASP A 283 103.44 -16.42 54.95
C ASP A 283 104.63 -16.00 55.86
N GLY A 284 104.46 -15.00 56.72
CA GLY A 284 105.47 -14.59 57.70
C GLY A 284 105.68 -15.58 58.86
N ILE A 285 104.67 -16.41 59.17
CA ILE A 285 104.70 -17.38 60.29
C ILE A 285 104.95 -18.81 59.81
N SER A 286 104.47 -19.14 58.60
CA SER A 286 104.64 -20.45 57.97
C SER A 286 105.82 -20.42 57.01
N VAL A 287 106.76 -21.34 57.17
CA VAL A 287 107.86 -21.50 56.20
C VAL A 287 107.36 -22.29 54.99
N SER A 288 106.77 -21.57 54.04
CA SER A 288 106.32 -22.13 52.75
C SER A 288 107.35 -21.85 51.65
N ASN A 289 107.48 -22.74 50.65
CA ASN A 289 108.42 -22.55 49.52
C ASN A 289 108.20 -21.23 48.76
N GLU A 290 106.96 -20.73 48.70
CA GLU A 290 106.62 -19.45 48.05
C GLU A 290 107.24 -18.27 48.80
N VAL A 291 107.31 -18.36 50.13
CA VAL A 291 107.95 -17.36 50.99
C VAL A 291 109.43 -17.34 50.71
N LEU A 292 110.16 -18.45 50.86
CA LEU A 292 111.62 -18.54 50.64
C LEU A 292 112.13 -18.00 49.28
N SER A 293 111.27 -17.96 48.25
CA SER A 293 111.58 -17.41 46.93
C SER A 293 111.50 -15.87 46.83
N GLN A 294 110.79 -15.23 47.75
CA GLN A 294 110.61 -13.77 47.83
C GLN A 294 111.62 -13.13 48.80
N GLN A 295 111.75 -11.80 48.79
CA GLN A 295 112.58 -11.10 49.78
C GLN A 295 111.95 -11.22 51.17
N ASN A 296 112.56 -12.02 52.07
CA ASN A 296 112.08 -12.21 53.44
C ASN A 296 113.15 -11.89 54.47
N SER A 297 112.70 -11.52 55.66
CA SER A 297 113.55 -11.31 56.84
C SER A 297 114.23 -12.59 57.37
N LEU A 298 113.84 -13.77 56.89
CA LEU A 298 114.44 -15.06 57.26
C LEU A 298 115.80 -15.32 56.59
N LEU A 299 116.11 -14.62 55.49
CA LEU A 299 117.38 -14.72 54.75
C LEU A 299 117.99 -13.32 54.61
N ILE A 300 118.68 -12.86 55.65
CA ILE A 300 119.39 -11.57 55.64
C ILE A 300 120.77 -11.77 54.96
N LEU A 301 120.83 -11.52 53.66
CA LEU A 301 122.10 -11.36 52.95
C LEU A 301 122.51 -9.87 53.01
N ASN A 302 123.56 -9.56 53.78
CA ASN A 302 124.24 -8.24 53.84
C ASN A 302 124.41 -7.65 52.42
N SER A 303 124.18 -6.37 52.10
CA SER A 303 124.11 -5.14 52.91
C SER A 303 123.54 -3.98 52.08
N ARG A 304 122.53 -3.26 52.58
CA ARG A 304 122.39 -1.78 52.48
C ARG A 304 121.23 -1.27 53.36
N ASN A 305 121.55 -0.90 54.59
CA ASN A 305 120.83 0.15 55.32
C ASN A 305 121.49 1.49 54.97
N PRO A 306 120.70 2.55 54.70
CA PRO A 306 120.64 3.61 55.70
C PRO A 306 119.22 4.18 55.86
N HIS A 307 118.70 4.14 57.09
CA HIS A 307 118.16 5.28 57.85
C HIS A 307 117.32 4.77 59.04
N GLN A 308 118.02 4.48 60.13
CA GLN A 308 117.48 4.72 61.47
C GLN A 308 117.77 6.18 61.83
N LYS A 309 116.72 6.99 61.96
CA LYS A 309 116.52 8.01 63.00
C LYS A 309 115.24 8.77 62.70
N ASN A 310 114.15 8.34 63.33
CA ASN A 310 113.45 9.11 64.35
C ASN A 310 112.14 8.40 64.64
N VAL A 311 112.05 7.87 65.86
CA VAL A 311 110.81 7.58 66.54
C VAL A 311 110.14 8.92 66.82
N PRO A 312 108.89 9.17 66.40
CA PRO A 312 108.01 10.03 67.14
C PRO A 312 107.24 9.13 68.11
N SER A 313 107.45 9.40 69.39
CA SER A 313 106.58 8.99 70.49
C SER A 313 105.11 9.07 70.08
N VAL A 314 104.37 7.98 70.28
CA VAL A 314 102.91 7.99 70.29
C VAL A 314 102.45 9.04 71.32
N PRO A 315 101.77 10.12 70.91
CA PRO A 315 100.94 10.89 71.82
C PRO A 315 99.64 10.11 71.95
N VAL A 316 99.41 9.55 73.13
CA VAL A 316 98.07 9.16 73.56
C VAL A 316 97.29 10.46 73.75
N THR A 317 96.59 10.88 72.70
CA THR A 317 95.44 11.78 72.83
C THR A 317 94.29 11.15 72.05
N ASP A 318 93.34 10.65 72.84
CA ASP A 318 92.08 10.08 72.46
C ASP A 318 91.29 11.01 71.50
N THR A 319 90.96 10.53 70.30
CA THR A 319 90.13 11.25 69.31
C THR A 319 88.78 10.57 69.08
N ARG A 320 88.30 9.75 70.02
CA ARG A 320 86.92 9.21 70.00
C ARG A 320 85.83 10.26 70.21
N VAL A 321 86.15 11.56 70.22
CA VAL A 321 85.18 12.66 70.18
C VAL A 321 85.67 13.80 69.28
N GLN A 322 85.81 13.56 67.97
CA GLN A 322 85.61 14.63 66.97
C GLN A 322 84.82 14.08 65.79
N ARG A 323 83.66 14.70 65.56
CA ARG A 323 82.74 14.39 64.45
C ARG A 323 83.42 14.73 63.12
N PRO A 324 83.33 13.89 62.08
CA PRO A 324 83.74 14.29 60.75
C PRO A 324 82.80 15.40 60.24
N ILE A 325 83.36 16.59 60.01
CA ILE A 325 82.70 17.66 59.27
C ILE A 325 82.80 17.26 57.80
N TYR A 326 81.69 16.81 57.22
CA TYR A 326 81.60 16.63 55.77
C TYR A 326 81.61 18.01 55.12
N ASN A 327 82.66 18.33 54.37
CA ASN A 327 82.57 19.36 53.35
C ASN A 327 81.79 18.75 52.19
N VAL A 328 80.47 18.97 52.21
CA VAL A 328 79.61 18.82 51.04
C VAL A 328 80.04 19.91 50.06
N ILE A 329 80.93 19.57 49.14
CA ILE A 329 81.06 20.34 47.91
C ILE A 329 80.04 19.73 46.97
N GLU A 330 78.86 20.35 46.94
CA GLU A 330 77.85 20.11 45.92
C GLU A 330 78.45 20.26 44.54
N ALA A 331 78.06 19.36 43.63
CA ALA A 331 78.36 19.41 42.21
C ALA A 331 77.58 20.55 41.51
N ALA A 332 77.64 21.77 42.04
CA ALA A 332 77.09 22.99 41.47
C ALA A 332 78.17 23.89 40.83
N HIS A 333 79.42 23.41 40.70
CA HIS A 333 80.54 24.19 40.16
C HIS A 333 81.21 23.55 38.93
N VAL A 334 80.39 22.96 38.04
CA VAL A 334 80.83 22.58 36.68
C VAL A 334 79.85 23.15 35.64
N VAL A 335 79.52 24.46 35.73
CA VAL A 335 79.07 25.26 34.58
C VAL A 335 79.57 26.69 34.78
N SER A 336 80.88 26.87 34.65
CA SER A 336 81.47 28.22 34.51
C SER A 336 82.70 28.21 33.60
N HIS A 337 82.74 27.30 32.62
CA HIS A 337 83.69 27.35 31.49
C HIS A 337 83.12 26.64 30.25
N THR A 338 81.98 27.11 29.74
CA THR A 338 81.61 27.05 28.31
C THR A 338 80.54 28.10 28.04
N LEU A 339 80.99 29.33 27.80
CA LEU A 339 80.36 30.26 26.87
C LEU A 339 81.45 30.72 25.91
#